data_AF-A0A076H5N1-F1
#
_entry.id   AF-A0A076H5N1-F1
#
_cell.length_a   1.000
_cell.length_b   1.000
_cell.length_c   1.000
_cell.angle_alpha   90.00
_cell.angle_beta   90.00
_cell.angle_gamma   90.00
#
_symmetry.space_group_name_H-M   'P 1'
#
loop_
_entity.id
_entity.type
_entity.pdbx_description
1 polymer ?
#
loop_
_entity_poly.entity_id
_entity_poly.type
_entity_poly.pdbx_seq_one_letter_code
_entity_poly.pdbx_strand_id
1 'polypeptide(L)'
;MSSPESKSCVWIVLGALVALPILIALWPLFLIGGLLALGVWGVIAYLDLMVVQDATAWADPLLGRICRLGHHHGLIKQLQVRGEWGKRQLVLDLKLLEGDDTDARLFDRDIHLPLSQHPGSMANVGLAASLRRRMREQDFELINHLAVEAQAMQSAIGWIEELNWSRQALTTLGQMEMDVQETLDLAPGNALLEPAIPQLQEAQRRIHAERSQIEEGLDEALDRSQQLAEFLTVPASVRRMLNFDPTSFDNRTRLKDLRRSFNDLVLLNDTFRELSEQKLV
;
A
#
# COMPACT_ATOMS: atom_id res chain seq x y z
N MET A 1 -12.61 22.16 -80.69
CA MET A 1 -13.13 22.50 -79.35
C MET A 1 -12.39 21.63 -78.35
N SER A 2 -11.36 22.17 -77.70
CA SER A 2 -10.64 21.50 -76.62
C SER A 2 -11.39 21.72 -75.31
N SER A 3 -11.79 20.62 -74.66
CA SER A 3 -12.53 20.62 -73.39
C SER A 3 -11.80 21.47 -72.33
N PRO A 4 -12.50 22.37 -71.60
CA PRO A 4 -11.91 23.18 -70.52
C PRO A 4 -11.34 22.34 -69.37
N GLU A 5 -11.66 21.05 -69.29
CA GLU A 5 -11.11 20.12 -68.28
C GLU A 5 -9.64 19.76 -68.55
N SER A 6 -9.17 19.84 -69.82
CA SER A 6 -7.77 19.48 -70.14
C SER A 6 -6.76 20.52 -69.65
N LYS A 7 -7.16 21.79 -69.56
CA LYS A 7 -6.25 22.88 -69.12
C LYS A 7 -5.99 22.82 -67.61
N SER A 8 -7.00 22.50 -66.80
CA SER A 8 -6.85 22.35 -65.35
C SER A 8 -5.93 21.19 -64.97
N CYS A 9 -5.99 20.08 -65.71
CA CYS A 9 -5.13 18.93 -65.49
C CYS A 9 -3.65 19.25 -65.77
N VAL A 10 -3.36 20.04 -66.82
CA VAL A 10 -1.99 20.45 -67.16
C VAL A 10 -1.37 21.34 -66.09
N TRP A 11 -2.11 22.30 -65.53
CA TRP A 11 -1.59 23.18 -64.47
C TRP A 11 -1.35 22.45 -63.14
N ILE A 12 -2.19 21.48 -62.80
CA ILE A 12 -1.99 20.63 -61.61
C ILE A 12 -0.73 19.77 -61.79
N VAL A 13 -0.56 19.14 -62.96
CA VAL A 13 0.63 18.33 -63.25
C VAL A 13 1.90 19.19 -63.27
N LEU A 14 1.86 20.38 -63.89
CA LEU A 14 3.02 21.29 -63.93
C LEU A 14 3.37 21.81 -62.53
N GLY A 15 2.36 22.15 -61.72
CA GLY A 15 2.54 22.56 -60.32
C GLY A 15 3.15 21.44 -59.47
N ALA A 16 2.68 20.20 -59.64
CA ALA A 16 3.25 19.04 -58.97
C ALA A 16 4.70 18.77 -59.40
N LEU A 17 5.02 18.96 -60.67
CA LEU A 17 6.37 18.72 -61.22
C LEU A 17 7.39 19.75 -60.73
N VAL A 18 6.96 20.99 -60.43
CA VAL A 18 7.81 22.03 -59.82
C VAL A 18 7.89 21.89 -58.30
N ALA A 19 6.81 21.47 -57.64
CA ALA A 19 6.79 21.27 -56.19
C ALA A 19 7.65 20.07 -55.75
N LEU A 20 7.70 19.00 -56.56
CA LEU A 20 8.44 17.77 -56.25
C LEU A 20 9.94 17.98 -56.00
N PRO A 21 10.73 18.66 -56.87
CA PRO A 21 12.16 18.89 -56.62
C PRO A 21 12.40 19.80 -55.41
N ILE A 22 11.50 20.76 -55.13
CA ILE A 22 11.60 21.62 -53.93
C ILE A 22 11.36 20.79 -52.66
N LEU A 23 10.36 19.89 -52.68
CA LEU A 23 10.10 18.97 -51.58
C LEU A 23 11.31 18.04 -51.34
N ILE A 24 11.89 17.48 -52.41
CA ILE A 24 13.07 16.62 -52.35
C ILE A 24 14.29 17.40 -51.83
N ALA A 25 14.48 18.64 -52.25
CA ALA A 25 15.59 19.50 -51.80
C ALA A 25 15.46 19.95 -50.34
N LEU A 26 14.23 20.15 -49.84
CA LEU A 26 13.98 20.57 -48.45
C LEU A 26 13.83 19.38 -47.47
N TRP A 27 13.59 18.17 -47.97
CA TRP A 27 13.45 16.96 -47.15
C TRP A 27 14.60 16.72 -46.14
N PRO A 28 15.89 16.93 -46.49
CA PRO A 28 16.98 16.78 -45.53
C PRO A 28 16.89 17.74 -44.34
N LEU A 29 16.38 18.97 -44.55
CA LEU A 29 16.20 19.94 -43.45
C LEU A 29 15.11 19.50 -42.49
N PHE A 30 14.01 18.93 -43.00
CA PHE A 30 12.97 18.33 -42.16
C PHE A 30 13.50 17.13 -41.36
N LEU A 31 14.32 16.26 -41.98
CA LEU A 31 14.96 15.14 -41.28
C LEU A 31 15.90 15.61 -40.17
N ILE A 32 16.74 16.61 -40.45
CA ILE A 32 17.66 17.17 -39.44
C ILE A 32 16.88 17.83 -38.31
N GLY A 33 15.86 18.63 -38.62
CA GLY A 33 14.99 19.26 -37.63
C GLY A 33 14.25 18.23 -36.76
N GLY A 34 13.72 17.17 -37.39
CA GLY A 34 13.07 16.06 -36.68
C GLY A 34 14.03 15.29 -35.76
N LEU A 35 15.25 15.02 -36.22
CA LEU A 35 16.29 14.37 -35.40
C LEU A 35 16.72 15.25 -34.23
N LEU A 36 16.86 16.56 -34.43
CA LEU A 36 17.17 17.50 -33.34
C LEU A 36 16.02 17.56 -32.32
N ALA A 37 14.77 17.63 -32.77
CA ALA A 37 13.60 17.62 -31.89
C ALA A 37 13.52 16.32 -31.09
N LEU A 38 13.76 15.16 -31.73
CA LEU A 38 13.84 13.87 -31.05
C LEU A 38 15.02 13.78 -30.07
N GLY A 39 16.17 14.34 -30.43
CA GLY A 39 17.34 14.42 -29.55
C GLY A 39 17.07 15.24 -28.30
N VAL A 40 16.49 16.44 -28.46
CA VAL A 40 16.08 17.31 -27.35
C VAL A 40 15.03 16.62 -26.49
N TRP A 41 14.01 16.02 -27.10
CA TRP A 41 12.98 15.28 -26.37
C TRP A 41 13.56 14.09 -25.59
N GLY A 42 14.49 13.35 -26.20
CA GLY A 42 15.20 12.24 -25.56
C GLY A 42 16.05 12.68 -24.37
N VAL A 43 16.76 13.81 -24.48
CA VAL A 43 17.52 14.39 -23.36
C VAL A 43 16.60 14.81 -22.21
N ILE A 44 15.46 15.46 -22.52
CA ILE A 44 14.48 15.86 -21.51
C ILE A 44 13.88 14.62 -20.83
N ALA A 45 13.50 13.60 -21.61
CA ALA A 45 12.97 12.33 -21.09
C ALA A 45 13.97 11.63 -20.18
N TYR A 46 15.25 11.62 -20.56
CA TYR A 46 16.33 11.01 -19.80
C TYR A 46 16.57 11.72 -18.47
N LEU A 47 16.64 13.05 -18.48
CA LEU A 47 16.79 13.85 -17.25
C LEU A 47 15.59 13.64 -16.31
N ASP A 48 14.39 13.57 -16.85
CA ASP A 48 13.16 13.35 -16.10
C ASP A 48 13.10 11.95 -15.47
N LEU A 49 13.58 10.91 -16.18
CA LEU A 49 13.72 9.56 -15.64
C LEU A 49 14.75 9.52 -14.49
N MET A 50 15.89 10.20 -14.67
CA MET A 50 16.93 10.31 -13.65
C MET A 50 16.42 10.94 -12.36
N VAL A 51 15.67 12.04 -12.45
CA VAL A 51 15.07 12.70 -11.27
C VAL A 51 14.13 11.76 -10.53
N VAL A 52 13.35 10.95 -11.24
CA VAL A 52 12.46 9.96 -10.60
C VAL A 52 13.25 8.86 -9.93
N GLN A 53 14.27 8.31 -10.60
CA GLN A 53 15.12 7.28 -10.01
C GLN A 53 15.86 7.79 -8.77
N ASP A 54 16.37 9.02 -8.79
CA ASP A 54 17.03 9.63 -7.64
C ASP A 54 16.05 9.90 -6.49
N ALA A 55 14.83 10.37 -6.82
CA ALA A 55 13.79 10.59 -5.82
C ALA A 55 13.32 9.28 -5.17
N THR A 56 13.15 8.21 -5.96
CA THR A 56 12.81 6.88 -5.44
C THR A 56 13.97 6.32 -4.63
N ALA A 57 15.21 6.38 -5.11
CA ALA A 57 16.38 5.88 -4.39
C ALA A 57 16.61 6.60 -3.06
N TRP A 58 16.31 7.90 -2.99
CA TRP A 58 16.37 8.66 -1.74
C TRP A 58 15.27 8.25 -0.74
N ALA A 59 14.08 7.92 -1.24
CA ALA A 59 12.92 7.64 -0.41
C ALA A 59 12.72 6.15 -0.09
N ASP A 60 13.27 5.22 -0.87
CA ASP A 60 13.29 3.78 -0.59
C ASP A 60 13.74 3.45 0.84
N PRO A 61 14.83 4.02 1.39
CA PRO A 61 15.22 3.74 2.77
C PRO A 61 14.24 4.29 3.81
N LEU A 62 13.29 5.14 3.42
CA LEU A 62 12.24 5.68 4.29
C LEU A 62 11.04 4.74 4.43
N LEU A 63 10.86 3.79 3.51
CA LEU A 63 9.76 2.83 3.57
C LEU A 63 9.81 2.02 4.88
N GLY A 64 8.67 1.93 5.56
CA GLY A 64 8.56 1.29 6.87
C GLY A 64 9.22 2.05 8.02
N ARG A 65 9.78 3.25 7.79
CA ARG A 65 10.25 4.11 8.87
C ARG A 65 9.10 4.81 9.56
N ILE A 66 9.34 5.11 10.83
CA ILE A 66 8.40 5.83 11.66
C ILE A 66 8.65 7.33 11.54
N CYS A 67 7.56 8.04 11.39
CA CYS A 67 7.54 9.48 11.23
C CYS A 67 6.60 10.13 12.25
N ARG A 68 6.85 11.39 12.53
CA ARG A 68 5.94 12.28 13.24
C ARG A 68 5.45 13.35 12.28
N LEU A 69 4.15 13.57 12.25
CA LEU A 69 3.52 14.64 11.49
C LEU A 69 2.72 15.51 12.46
N GLY A 70 3.25 16.67 12.82
CA GLY A 70 2.69 17.49 13.91
C GLY A 70 2.68 16.71 15.23
N HIS A 71 1.50 16.42 15.75
CA HIS A 71 1.30 15.64 16.99
C HIS A 71 1.06 14.14 16.77
N HIS A 72 0.94 13.69 15.52
CA HIS A 72 0.63 12.30 15.20
C HIS A 72 1.90 11.51 14.91
N HIS A 73 1.95 10.27 15.39
CA HIS A 73 3.00 9.31 15.05
C HIS A 73 2.47 8.38 13.95
N GLY A 74 3.35 7.90 13.08
CA GLY A 74 2.94 7.07 11.95
C GLY A 74 4.06 6.30 11.32
N LEU A 75 3.71 5.53 10.30
CA LEU A 75 4.61 4.74 9.48
C LEU A 75 4.44 5.11 8.00
N ILE A 76 5.56 5.24 7.30
CA ILE A 76 5.58 5.44 5.85
C ILE A 76 5.28 4.08 5.19
N LYS A 77 4.08 3.93 4.63
CA LYS A 77 3.61 2.67 4.03
C LYS A 77 4.13 2.52 2.62
N GLN A 78 3.97 3.57 1.82
CA GLN A 78 4.29 3.53 0.41
C GLN A 78 4.78 4.89 -0.08
N LEU A 79 5.54 4.83 -1.17
CA LEU A 79 6.03 5.97 -1.90
C LEU A 79 5.52 5.88 -3.34
N GLN A 80 4.98 6.97 -3.86
CA GLN A 80 4.59 7.06 -5.26
C GLN A 80 5.06 8.38 -5.85
N VAL A 81 5.69 8.34 -7.03
CA VAL A 81 5.90 9.57 -7.80
C VAL A 81 4.71 9.76 -8.73
N ARG A 82 3.95 10.84 -8.52
CA ARG A 82 2.77 11.17 -9.33
C ARG A 82 2.97 12.49 -10.07
N GLY A 83 2.25 12.67 -11.17
CA GLY A 83 2.16 13.92 -11.91
C GLY A 83 2.81 13.91 -13.29
N GLU A 84 2.51 14.95 -14.06
CA GLU A 84 2.98 15.14 -15.43
C GLU A 84 4.41 15.69 -15.47
N TRP A 85 5.02 15.61 -16.65
CA TRP A 85 6.32 16.26 -16.93
C TRP A 85 6.32 17.72 -16.47
N GLY A 86 7.34 18.13 -15.73
CA GLY A 86 7.42 19.50 -15.17
C GLY A 86 6.73 19.70 -13.82
N LYS A 87 5.81 18.83 -13.42
CA LYS A 87 4.99 18.97 -12.21
C LYS A 87 4.96 17.71 -11.34
N ARG A 88 5.99 16.86 -11.45
CA ARG A 88 6.07 15.64 -10.64
C ARG A 88 6.12 15.95 -9.14
N GLN A 89 5.44 15.13 -8.37
CA GLN A 89 5.38 15.21 -6.93
C GLN A 89 5.67 13.82 -6.35
N LEU A 90 6.47 13.80 -5.30
CA LEU A 90 6.65 12.63 -4.47
C LEU A 90 5.50 12.59 -3.48
N VAL A 91 4.68 11.54 -3.55
CA VAL A 91 3.58 11.27 -2.64
C VAL A 91 4.03 10.23 -1.63
N LEU A 92 4.00 10.59 -0.36
CA LEU A 92 4.26 9.71 0.76
C LEU A 92 2.93 9.28 1.36
N ASP A 93 2.62 8.00 1.25
CA ASP A 93 1.42 7.41 1.85
C ASP A 93 1.75 7.03 3.29
N LEU A 94 1.18 7.75 4.25
CA LEU A 94 1.43 7.56 5.68
C LEU A 94 0.27 6.85 6.34
N LYS A 95 0.57 5.88 7.20
CA LYS A 95 -0.37 5.38 8.21
C LYS A 95 -0.12 6.09 9.52
N LEU A 96 -1.01 6.99 9.90
CA LEU A 96 -0.92 7.74 11.14
C LEU A 96 -1.77 7.07 12.23
N LEU A 97 -1.26 7.08 13.45
CA LEU A 97 -1.97 6.65 14.64
C LEU A 97 -2.74 7.84 15.21
N GLU A 98 -4.05 7.70 15.29
CA GLU A 98 -4.92 8.56 16.06
C GLU A 98 -5.31 7.81 17.34
N GLY A 99 -4.86 8.31 18.47
CA GLY A 99 -5.29 7.84 19.78
C GLY A 99 -6.34 8.80 20.32
N ASP A 100 -7.60 8.36 20.31
CA ASP A 100 -8.59 8.83 21.28
C ASP A 100 -8.64 7.77 22.40
N ASP A 101 -9.01 8.18 23.63
CA ASP A 101 -8.85 7.42 24.90
C ASP A 101 -9.43 5.99 24.91
N THR A 102 -10.18 5.59 23.87
CA THR A 102 -10.87 4.30 23.79
C THR A 102 -10.73 3.53 22.48
N ASP A 103 -10.18 4.11 21.41
CA ASP A 103 -10.04 3.37 20.13
C ASP A 103 -8.88 3.92 19.29
N ALA A 104 -7.69 3.34 19.50
CA ALA A 104 -6.52 3.65 18.69
C ALA A 104 -6.74 3.17 17.25
N ARG A 105 -6.85 4.12 16.31
CA ARG A 105 -7.11 3.83 14.89
C ARG A 105 -5.95 4.27 14.02
N LEU A 106 -5.70 3.48 12.97
CA LEU A 106 -4.80 3.86 11.90
C LEU A 106 -5.60 4.53 10.79
N PHE A 107 -5.19 5.73 10.40
CA PHE A 107 -5.76 6.41 9.23
C PHE A 107 -4.67 6.68 8.19
N ASP A 108 -5.06 6.57 6.92
CA ASP A 108 -4.16 6.85 5.81
C ASP A 108 -4.16 8.37 5.53
N ARG A 109 -2.96 8.93 5.35
CA ARG A 109 -2.77 10.34 4.97
C ARG A 109 -1.65 10.47 3.96
N ASP A 110 -1.94 11.17 2.88
CA ASP A 110 -0.98 11.42 1.81
C ASP A 110 -0.27 12.76 2.04
N ILE A 111 1.05 12.76 1.92
CA ILE A 111 1.85 14.00 1.88
C ILE A 111 2.40 14.19 0.47
N HIS A 112 2.10 15.34 -0.11
CA HIS A 112 2.59 15.72 -1.42
C HIS A 112 3.83 16.62 -1.29
N LEU A 113 4.96 16.14 -1.78
CA LEU A 113 6.23 16.85 -1.83
C LEU A 113 6.56 17.19 -3.30
N PRO A 114 6.46 18.46 -3.72
CA PRO A 114 6.77 18.84 -5.09
C PRO A 114 8.25 18.59 -5.42
N LEU A 115 8.50 17.85 -6.50
CA LEU A 115 9.83 17.71 -7.08
C LEU A 115 10.08 18.93 -7.97
N SER A 116 10.38 20.07 -7.35
CA SER A 116 10.67 21.30 -8.11
C SER A 116 11.89 21.08 -9.00
N GLN A 117 11.71 21.25 -10.30
CA GLN A 117 12.78 21.26 -11.28
C GLN A 117 13.68 22.48 -11.02
N HIS A 118 14.85 22.28 -10.43
CA HIS A 118 15.92 23.27 -10.49
C HIS A 118 16.79 22.96 -11.71
N PRO A 119 16.72 23.74 -12.81
CA PRO A 119 17.33 23.38 -14.09
C PRO A 119 18.86 23.45 -14.14
N GLY A 120 19.56 23.55 -13.00
CA GLY A 120 20.99 23.85 -13.01
C GLY A 120 21.82 23.24 -11.89
N SER A 121 21.25 22.43 -11.01
CA SER A 121 22.02 21.88 -9.88
C SER A 121 22.39 20.42 -10.15
N MET A 122 23.59 20.21 -10.70
CA MET A 122 24.31 18.95 -10.46
C MET A 122 24.45 18.78 -8.94
N ALA A 123 23.57 18.03 -8.29
CA ALA A 123 23.83 17.29 -7.06
C ALA A 123 22.55 16.64 -6.54
N ASN A 124 22.58 15.33 -6.37
CA ASN A 124 21.65 14.56 -5.53
C ASN A 124 21.53 15.17 -4.10
N VAL A 125 22.55 15.92 -3.67
CA VAL A 125 22.57 16.70 -2.42
C VAL A 125 21.49 17.79 -2.39
N GLY A 126 21.19 18.43 -3.53
CA GLY A 126 20.18 19.50 -3.62
C GLY A 126 18.75 18.98 -3.51
N LEU A 127 18.44 17.84 -4.14
CA LEU A 127 17.12 17.20 -4.07
C LEU A 127 16.83 16.70 -2.66
N ALA A 128 17.76 15.98 -2.03
CA ALA A 128 17.59 15.52 -0.65
C ALA A 128 17.43 16.67 0.36
N ALA A 129 18.21 17.75 0.21
CA ALA A 129 18.11 18.92 1.08
C ALA A 129 16.79 19.66 0.91
N SER A 130 16.33 19.84 -0.34
CA SER A 130 15.03 20.50 -0.62
C SER A 130 13.84 19.67 -0.13
N LEU A 131 13.85 18.35 -0.30
CA LEU A 131 12.82 17.46 0.24
C LEU A 131 12.80 17.47 1.77
N ARG A 132 13.96 17.38 2.43
CA ARG A 132 14.05 17.49 3.90
C ARG A 132 13.56 18.84 4.42
N ARG A 133 13.84 19.92 3.70
CA ARG A 133 13.35 21.26 4.04
C ARG A 133 11.82 21.31 3.95
N ARG A 134 11.24 20.83 2.85
CA ARG A 134 9.78 20.78 2.66
C ARG A 134 9.08 19.89 3.68
N MET A 135 9.70 18.75 4.04
CA MET A 135 9.24 17.91 5.14
C MET A 135 9.16 18.70 6.45
N ARG A 136 10.22 19.43 6.82
CA ARG A 136 10.20 20.28 8.02
C ARG A 136 9.16 21.40 7.95
N GLU A 137 8.95 21.99 6.77
CA GLU A 137 7.90 22.99 6.55
C GLU A 137 6.48 22.43 6.73
N GLN A 138 6.32 21.11 6.64
CA GLN A 138 5.06 20.40 6.89
C GLN A 138 5.02 19.72 8.28
N ASP A 139 5.92 20.10 9.20
CA ASP A 139 6.08 19.47 10.52
C ASP A 139 6.29 17.95 10.46
N PHE A 140 6.91 17.47 9.38
CA PHE A 140 7.29 16.08 9.19
C PHE A 140 8.69 15.82 9.74
N GLU A 141 8.80 14.93 10.71
CA GLU A 141 10.06 14.50 11.31
C GLU A 141 10.22 12.98 11.23
N LEU A 142 11.40 12.52 10.80
CA LEU A 142 11.74 11.11 10.84
C LEU A 142 12.25 10.75 12.23
N ILE A 143 11.57 9.82 12.89
CA ILE A 143 12.01 9.32 14.19
C ILE A 143 13.10 8.27 13.93
N ASN A 144 14.18 8.33 14.72
CA ASN A 144 15.22 7.32 14.64
C ASN A 144 14.66 5.95 15.02
N HIS A 145 14.92 4.91 14.21
CA HIS A 145 14.50 3.53 14.49
C HIS A 145 14.98 2.98 15.85
N LEU A 146 16.07 3.52 16.39
CA LEU A 146 16.59 3.16 17.73
C LEU A 146 15.89 3.92 18.86
N ALA A 147 15.04 4.89 18.55
CA ALA A 147 14.25 5.56 19.57
C ALA A 147 13.21 4.59 20.13
N VAL A 148 13.05 4.61 21.45
CA VAL A 148 11.99 3.86 22.16
C VAL A 148 10.61 4.17 21.56
N GLU A 149 10.41 5.40 21.10
CA GLU A 149 9.17 5.84 20.42
C GLU A 149 8.94 5.11 19.10
N ALA A 150 9.99 4.85 18.33
CA ALA A 150 9.87 4.10 17.09
C ALA A 150 9.55 2.62 17.39
N GLN A 151 10.21 2.03 18.38
CA GLN A 151 9.91 0.65 18.77
C GLN A 151 8.48 0.52 19.31
N ALA A 152 8.06 1.42 20.19
CA ALA A 152 6.70 1.45 20.73
C ALA A 152 5.65 1.64 19.62
N MET A 153 5.88 2.55 18.67
CA MET A 153 4.99 2.76 17.53
C MET A 153 4.93 1.52 16.63
N GLN A 154 6.05 0.85 16.39
CA GLN A 154 6.09 -0.37 15.59
C GLN A 154 5.29 -1.50 16.25
N SER A 155 5.44 -1.65 17.57
CA SER A 155 4.64 -2.59 18.36
C SER A 155 3.16 -2.22 18.31
N ALA A 156 2.81 -0.92 18.47
CA ALA A 156 1.42 -0.45 18.43
C ALA A 156 0.73 -0.76 17.10
N ILE A 157 1.43 -0.54 15.97
CA ILE A 157 0.93 -0.92 14.64
C ILE A 157 0.70 -2.43 14.59
N GLY A 158 1.64 -3.24 15.09
CA GLY A 158 1.51 -4.69 15.15
C GLY A 158 0.26 -5.13 15.92
N TRP A 159 0.00 -4.51 17.08
CA TRP A 159 -1.19 -4.82 17.88
C TRP A 159 -2.49 -4.40 17.20
N ILE A 160 -2.54 -3.23 16.54
CA ILE A 160 -3.73 -2.82 15.78
C ILE A 160 -3.98 -3.75 14.59
N GLU A 161 -2.93 -4.23 13.93
CA GLU A 161 -3.05 -5.25 12.88
C GLU A 161 -3.59 -6.58 13.42
N GLU A 162 -3.15 -7.00 14.60
CA GLU A 162 -3.70 -8.17 15.30
C GLU A 162 -5.17 -7.95 15.67
N LEU A 163 -5.54 -6.81 16.25
CA LEU A 163 -6.93 -6.48 16.59
C LEU A 163 -7.86 -6.55 15.37
N ASN A 164 -7.45 -5.92 14.26
CA ASN A 164 -8.24 -5.94 13.02
C ASN A 164 -8.36 -7.35 12.46
N TRP A 165 -7.27 -8.11 12.48
CA TRP A 165 -7.27 -9.50 12.02
C TRP A 165 -8.16 -10.38 12.90
N SER A 166 -8.05 -10.29 14.23
CA SER A 166 -8.84 -11.08 15.19
C SER A 166 -10.33 -10.79 15.05
N ARG A 167 -10.73 -9.51 14.92
CA ARG A 167 -12.14 -9.14 14.66
C ARG A 167 -12.68 -9.77 13.38
N GLN A 168 -11.87 -9.76 12.31
CA GLN A 168 -12.24 -10.40 11.04
C GLN A 168 -12.33 -11.93 11.20
N ALA A 169 -11.35 -12.56 11.85
CA ALA A 169 -11.31 -14.00 12.08
C ALA A 169 -12.51 -14.48 12.91
N LEU A 170 -12.89 -13.75 13.96
CA LEU A 170 -14.09 -14.04 14.77
C LEU A 170 -15.37 -13.94 13.95
N THR A 171 -15.45 -12.99 13.02
CA THR A 171 -16.60 -12.87 12.10
C THR A 171 -16.68 -14.11 11.21
N THR A 172 -15.55 -14.55 10.65
CA THR A 172 -15.48 -15.77 9.83
C THR A 172 -15.81 -17.02 10.63
N LEU A 173 -15.27 -17.18 11.84
CA LEU A 173 -15.59 -18.32 12.72
C LEU A 173 -17.08 -18.35 13.08
N GLY A 174 -17.69 -17.20 13.33
CA GLY A 174 -19.13 -17.10 13.57
C GLY A 174 -19.97 -17.58 12.37
N GLN A 175 -19.53 -17.28 11.14
CA GLN A 175 -20.17 -17.82 9.93
C GLN A 175 -20.00 -19.34 9.83
N MET A 176 -18.79 -19.86 10.07
CA MET A 176 -18.54 -21.31 10.05
C MET A 176 -19.34 -22.06 11.11
N GLU A 177 -19.46 -21.48 12.31
CA GLU A 177 -20.26 -22.03 13.41
C GLU A 177 -21.74 -22.11 13.02
N MET A 178 -22.28 -21.05 12.42
CA MET A 178 -23.65 -21.04 11.88
C MET A 178 -23.86 -22.10 10.81
N ASP A 179 -22.96 -22.21 9.82
CA ASP A 179 -23.04 -23.20 8.74
C ASP A 179 -23.06 -24.64 9.30
N VAL A 180 -22.19 -24.92 10.28
CA VAL A 180 -22.13 -26.24 10.95
C VAL A 180 -23.39 -26.50 11.77
N GLN A 181 -23.89 -25.52 12.50
CA GLN A 181 -25.10 -25.66 13.31
C GLN A 181 -26.34 -25.90 12.42
N GLU A 182 -26.49 -25.17 11.32
CA GLU A 182 -27.57 -25.38 10.36
C GLU A 182 -27.52 -26.80 9.76
N THR A 183 -26.32 -27.28 9.43
CA THR A 183 -26.14 -28.65 8.92
C THR A 183 -26.48 -29.70 9.99
N LEU A 184 -26.10 -29.46 11.25
CA LEU A 184 -26.44 -30.33 12.38
C LEU A 184 -27.94 -30.36 12.67
N ASP A 185 -28.65 -29.24 12.51
CA ASP A 185 -30.10 -29.17 12.71
C ASP A 185 -30.88 -29.92 11.63
N LEU A 186 -30.33 -30.00 10.41
CA LEU A 186 -30.89 -30.74 9.27
C LEU A 186 -30.49 -32.23 9.23
N ALA A 187 -29.49 -32.63 10.02
CA ALA A 187 -28.94 -33.98 9.98
C ALA A 187 -29.86 -35.08 10.55
N PRO A 188 -30.61 -34.88 11.66
CA PRO A 188 -31.48 -35.91 12.23
C PRO A 188 -32.58 -36.33 11.26
N GLY A 189 -32.67 -37.63 10.95
CA GLY A 189 -33.65 -38.16 10.01
C GLY A 189 -33.24 -38.02 8.54
N ASN A 190 -32.07 -37.44 8.23
CA ASN A 190 -31.51 -37.42 6.89
C ASN A 190 -30.44 -38.51 6.77
N ALA A 191 -30.76 -39.59 6.04
CA ALA A 191 -29.89 -40.74 5.86
C ALA A 191 -28.50 -40.42 5.27
N LEU A 192 -28.35 -39.28 4.58
CA LEU A 192 -27.07 -38.83 4.03
C LEU A 192 -26.21 -38.07 5.06
N LEU A 193 -26.83 -37.37 6.00
CA LEU A 193 -26.15 -36.50 6.96
C LEU A 193 -25.95 -37.15 8.33
N GLU A 194 -26.78 -38.13 8.71
CA GLU A 194 -26.64 -38.85 9.99
C GLU A 194 -25.23 -39.42 10.24
N PRO A 195 -24.55 -40.05 9.24
CA PRO A 195 -23.18 -40.53 9.43
C PRO A 195 -22.15 -39.41 9.66
N ALA A 196 -22.45 -38.18 9.25
CA ALA A 196 -21.58 -37.02 9.37
C ALA A 196 -21.75 -36.27 10.71
N ILE A 197 -22.81 -36.53 11.48
CA ILE A 197 -23.07 -35.87 12.77
C ILE A 197 -21.84 -35.85 13.71
N PRO A 198 -21.12 -36.97 13.93
CA PRO A 198 -19.96 -36.94 14.82
C PRO A 198 -18.83 -36.02 14.31
N GLN A 199 -18.67 -35.92 12.99
CA GLN A 199 -17.65 -35.08 12.37
C GLN A 199 -18.04 -33.59 12.49
N LEU A 200 -19.31 -33.27 12.29
CA LEU A 200 -19.84 -31.92 12.48
C LEU A 200 -19.74 -31.45 13.94
N GLN A 201 -20.02 -32.34 14.91
CA GLN A 201 -19.83 -32.05 16.34
C GLN A 201 -18.35 -31.88 16.73
N GLU A 202 -17.43 -32.61 16.10
CA GLU A 202 -16.00 -32.40 16.27
C GLU A 202 -15.56 -31.06 15.64
N ALA A 203 -16.05 -30.72 14.46
CA ALA A 203 -15.78 -29.44 13.81
C ALA A 203 -16.28 -28.26 14.65
N GLN A 204 -17.50 -28.33 15.18
CA GLN A 204 -18.07 -27.32 16.08
C GLN A 204 -17.19 -27.12 17.33
N ARG A 205 -16.73 -28.21 17.96
CA ARG A 205 -15.82 -28.13 19.13
C ARG A 205 -14.50 -27.45 18.78
N ARG A 206 -13.93 -27.73 17.60
CA ARG A 206 -12.70 -27.07 17.14
C ARG A 206 -12.91 -25.59 16.85
N ILE A 207 -14.02 -25.22 16.21
CA ILE A 207 -14.38 -23.82 15.96
C ILE A 207 -14.51 -23.05 17.28
N HIS A 208 -15.19 -23.62 18.28
CA HIS A 208 -15.29 -22.98 19.60
C HIS A 208 -13.95 -22.84 20.32
N ALA A 209 -13.08 -23.84 20.23
CA ALA A 209 -11.75 -23.78 20.83
C ALA A 209 -10.90 -22.68 20.17
N GLU A 210 -10.89 -22.60 18.84
CA GLU A 210 -10.17 -21.55 18.11
C GLU A 210 -10.75 -20.16 18.40
N ARG A 211 -12.08 -20.05 18.45
CA ARG A 211 -12.76 -18.81 18.81
C ARG A 211 -12.34 -18.31 20.18
N SER A 212 -12.32 -19.19 21.19
CA SER A 212 -11.90 -18.84 22.55
C SER A 212 -10.45 -18.35 22.58
N GLN A 213 -9.55 -19.00 21.82
CA GLN A 213 -8.15 -18.58 21.70
C GLN A 213 -8.01 -17.20 21.05
N ILE A 214 -8.80 -16.90 20.01
CA ILE A 214 -8.78 -15.59 19.34
C ILE A 214 -9.41 -14.51 20.22
N GLU A 215 -10.47 -14.82 20.99
CA GLU A 215 -11.08 -13.89 21.96
C GLU A 215 -10.11 -13.53 23.08
N GLU A 216 -9.46 -14.51 23.70
CA GLU A 216 -8.37 -14.27 24.68
C GLU A 216 -7.23 -13.45 24.05
N GLY A 217 -6.92 -13.73 22.77
CA GLY A 217 -5.97 -12.97 21.97
C GLY A 217 -6.35 -11.51 21.78
N LEU A 218 -7.61 -11.27 21.47
CA LEU A 218 -8.17 -9.93 21.24
C LEU A 218 -8.12 -9.09 22.51
N ASP A 219 -8.52 -9.64 23.65
CA ASP A 219 -8.52 -8.94 24.93
C ASP A 219 -7.11 -8.51 25.33
N GLU A 220 -6.12 -9.40 25.19
CA GLU A 220 -4.72 -9.03 25.46
C GLU A 220 -4.21 -7.98 24.46
N ALA A 221 -4.56 -8.12 23.17
CA ALA A 221 -4.17 -7.14 22.16
C ALA A 221 -4.76 -5.76 22.42
N LEU A 222 -5.98 -5.69 22.96
CA LEU A 222 -6.63 -4.42 23.36
C LEU A 222 -5.86 -3.77 24.50
N ASP A 223 -5.61 -4.52 25.58
CA ASP A 223 -4.87 -4.04 26.75
C ASP A 223 -3.47 -3.53 26.35
N ARG A 224 -2.76 -4.30 25.52
CA ARG A 224 -1.41 -3.95 25.06
C ARG A 224 -1.41 -2.74 24.14
N SER A 225 -2.37 -2.64 23.23
CA SER A 225 -2.54 -1.48 22.35
C SER A 225 -2.84 -0.22 23.16
N GLN A 226 -3.67 -0.33 24.19
CA GLN A 226 -4.01 0.80 25.06
C GLN A 226 -2.79 1.28 25.85
N GLN A 227 -2.04 0.37 26.47
CA GLN A 227 -0.80 0.73 27.19
C GLN A 227 0.22 1.44 26.29
N LEU A 228 0.34 0.99 25.03
CA LEU A 228 1.23 1.62 24.05
C LEU A 228 0.72 2.99 23.59
N ALA A 229 -0.58 3.14 23.38
CA ALA A 229 -1.20 4.42 23.06
C ALA A 229 -0.95 5.43 24.19
N GLU A 230 -1.24 5.04 25.44
CA GLU A 230 -0.97 5.82 26.64
C GLU A 230 0.51 6.23 26.71
N PHE A 231 1.44 5.29 26.51
CA PHE A 231 2.88 5.60 26.50
C PHE A 231 3.25 6.66 25.44
N LEU A 232 2.67 6.59 24.24
CA LEU A 232 2.94 7.53 23.16
C LEU A 232 2.35 8.93 23.40
N THR A 233 1.29 9.05 24.21
CA THR A 233 0.73 10.36 24.62
C THR A 233 1.60 11.09 25.65
N VAL A 234 2.38 10.36 26.46
CA VAL A 234 3.25 10.96 27.48
C VAL A 234 4.29 11.88 26.79
N PRO A 235 4.61 13.06 27.34
CA PRO A 235 5.67 13.91 26.78
C PRO A 235 7.03 13.19 26.74
N ALA A 236 7.80 13.42 25.67
CA ALA A 236 9.10 12.75 25.46
C ALA A 236 10.10 12.94 26.61
N SER A 237 10.02 14.07 27.33
CA SER A 237 10.85 14.35 28.52
C SER A 237 10.55 13.40 29.68
N VAL A 238 9.30 12.96 29.82
CA VAL A 238 8.84 12.07 30.90
C VAL A 238 8.98 10.60 30.50
N ARG A 239 8.77 10.26 29.22
CA ARG A 239 8.90 8.88 28.70
C ARG A 239 10.25 8.23 29.04
N ARG A 240 11.34 9.00 29.00
CA ARG A 240 12.69 8.47 29.33
C ARG A 240 12.85 8.05 30.79
N MET A 241 11.95 8.50 31.67
CA MET A 241 11.93 8.13 33.08
C MET A 241 11.03 6.91 33.35
N LEU A 242 10.24 6.49 32.36
CA LEU A 242 9.42 5.29 32.46
C LEU A 242 10.28 4.07 32.15
N ASN A 243 10.26 3.05 33.01
CA ASN A 243 10.82 1.73 32.73
C ASN A 243 9.89 0.97 31.76
N PHE A 244 9.70 1.53 30.57
CA PHE A 244 8.91 0.90 29.51
C PHE A 244 9.84 0.15 28.57
N ASP A 245 9.67 -1.17 28.48
CA ASP A 245 10.37 -1.99 27.51
C ASP A 245 9.46 -2.25 26.29
N PRO A 246 9.63 -1.54 25.17
CA PRO A 246 8.81 -1.75 23.98
C PRO A 246 9.04 -3.12 23.34
N THR A 247 10.15 -3.81 23.65
CA THR A 247 10.47 -5.11 23.07
C THR A 247 9.65 -6.24 23.68
N SER A 248 9.16 -6.09 24.91
CA SER A 248 8.23 -7.04 25.52
C SER A 248 6.83 -7.02 24.88
N PHE A 249 6.57 -6.07 23.97
CA PHE A 249 5.30 -5.90 23.25
C PHE A 249 5.39 -6.41 21.81
N ASP A 250 6.42 -7.15 21.41
CA ASP A 250 6.47 -7.75 20.08
C ASP A 250 5.47 -8.90 19.94
N ASN A 251 4.48 -8.72 19.07
CA ASN A 251 3.39 -9.67 18.85
C ASN A 251 3.54 -10.48 17.55
N ARG A 252 4.61 -10.28 16.78
CA ARG A 252 4.74 -10.87 15.43
C ARG A 252 4.66 -12.38 15.42
N THR A 253 5.33 -13.03 16.36
CA THR A 253 5.35 -14.50 16.45
C THR A 253 3.96 -15.01 16.79
N ARG A 254 3.31 -14.42 17.80
CA ARG A 254 1.95 -14.76 18.21
C ARG A 254 0.94 -14.61 17.08
N LEU A 255 0.89 -13.44 16.44
CA LEU A 255 -0.03 -13.19 15.32
C LEU A 255 0.19 -14.18 14.17
N LYS A 256 1.45 -14.54 13.90
CA LYS A 256 1.78 -15.54 12.88
C LYS A 256 1.27 -16.93 13.26
N ASP A 257 1.38 -17.32 14.53
CA ASP A 257 0.92 -18.61 15.03
C ASP A 257 -0.62 -18.70 15.02
N LEU A 258 -1.30 -17.64 15.47
CA LEU A 258 -2.77 -17.52 15.39
C LEU A 258 -3.26 -17.61 13.94
N ARG A 259 -2.62 -16.87 13.02
CA ARG A 259 -2.95 -16.94 11.58
C ARG A 259 -2.78 -18.33 11.00
N ARG A 260 -1.76 -19.06 11.45
CA ARG A 260 -1.52 -20.42 10.99
C ARG A 260 -2.61 -21.37 11.48
N SER A 261 -2.94 -21.35 12.78
CA SER A 261 -4.01 -22.18 13.35
C SER A 261 -5.35 -21.92 12.66
N PHE A 262 -5.70 -20.64 12.51
CA PHE A 262 -6.93 -20.24 11.81
C PHE A 262 -6.95 -20.70 10.34
N ASN A 263 -5.86 -20.52 9.59
CA ASN A 263 -5.81 -20.94 8.19
C ASN A 263 -5.91 -22.46 8.03
N ASP A 264 -5.33 -23.24 8.95
CA ASP A 264 -5.45 -24.69 8.95
C ASP A 264 -6.91 -25.11 9.15
N LEU A 265 -7.66 -24.40 10.00
CA LEU A 265 -9.10 -24.62 10.22
C LEU A 265 -9.94 -24.21 9.00
N VAL A 266 -9.64 -23.06 8.38
CA VAL A 266 -10.32 -22.60 7.16
C VAL A 266 -10.13 -23.61 6.03
N LEU A 267 -8.89 -24.04 5.80
CA LEU A 267 -8.57 -25.03 4.76
C LEU A 267 -9.30 -26.35 4.99
N LEU A 268 -9.41 -26.79 6.25
CA LEU A 268 -10.16 -28.00 6.60
C LEU A 268 -11.65 -27.85 6.24
N ASN A 269 -12.25 -26.69 6.53
CA ASN A 269 -13.64 -26.40 6.21
C ASN A 269 -13.86 -26.33 4.69
N ASP A 270 -13.00 -25.62 3.96
CA ASP A 270 -13.08 -25.51 2.50
C ASP A 270 -12.97 -26.89 1.82
N THR A 271 -12.03 -27.72 2.28
CA THR A 271 -11.87 -29.10 1.79
C THR A 271 -13.13 -29.93 2.05
N PHE A 272 -13.77 -29.75 3.21
CA PHE A 272 -15.01 -30.44 3.53
C PHE A 272 -16.15 -30.00 2.61
N ARG A 273 -16.30 -28.69 2.34
CA ARG A 273 -17.28 -28.16 1.39
C ARG A 273 -17.05 -28.72 -0.01
N GLU A 274 -15.81 -28.70 -0.50
CA GLU A 274 -15.49 -29.22 -1.83
C GLU A 274 -15.80 -30.72 -1.97
N LEU A 275 -15.43 -31.53 -0.97
CA LEU A 275 -15.74 -32.96 -0.95
C LEU A 275 -17.26 -33.24 -0.85
N SER A 276 -18.01 -32.35 -0.19
CA SER A 276 -19.47 -32.45 -0.11
C SER A 276 -20.15 -32.14 -1.44
N GLU A 277 -19.64 -31.15 -2.19
CA GLU A 277 -20.16 -30.77 -3.51
C GLU A 277 -19.84 -31.83 -4.57
N GLN A 278 -18.64 -32.41 -4.55
CA GLN A 278 -18.23 -33.45 -5.51
C GLN A 278 -18.99 -34.78 -5.34
N LYS A 279 -19.51 -35.09 -4.15
CA LYS A 279 -20.31 -36.30 -3.90
C LYS A 279 -21.77 -36.19 -4.34
N LEU A 280 -22.23 -34.99 -4.70
CA LEU A 280 -23.61 -34.73 -5.15
C LEU A 280 -23.77 -34.82 -6.69
N VAL A 281 -22.70 -35.15 -7.42
CA VAL A 281 -22.66 -35.39 -8.88
C VAL A 281 -22.50 -36.88 -9.17
#